data_AF-A0A1F8R4A3-F1
#
_entry.id   AF-A0A1F8R4A3-F1
#
_cell.length_a   1.000
_cell.length_b   1.000
_cell.length_c   1.000
_cell.angle_alpha   90.00
_cell.angle_beta   90.00
_cell.angle_gamma   90.00
#
_symmetry.space_group_name_H-M   'P 1'
#
loop_
_entity.id
_entity.type
_entity.pdbx_description
1 polymer ?
#
loop_
_entity_poly.entity_id
_entity_poly.type
_entity_poly.pdbx_seq_one_letter_code
_entity_poly.pdbx_strand_id
1 'polypeptide(L)'
;MNTKKYTFLDGDVVVSVPEEAGKKLRPVKIDIGSVDMDPKTGDFKPIRVVANIVLEDEAHPGAYLTELGESVEIQVRYRPDDMKAARKDNKPLALGFWDGQRWIRFTREKHNFELRPDASVEDSGYGVVLITRWGDPPTGWGK
;
A
#
# COMPACT_ATOMS: atom_id res chain seq x y z
N MET A 1 -4.53 -19.28 11.05
CA MET A 1 -3.55 -19.03 9.98
C MET A 1 -2.53 -18.06 10.54
N ASN A 2 -1.27 -18.45 10.58
CA ASN A 2 -0.23 -17.60 11.16
C ASN A 2 0.19 -16.56 10.14
N THR A 3 0.40 -15.33 10.60
CA THR A 3 0.89 -14.22 9.78
C THR A 3 2.09 -13.60 10.46
N LYS A 4 3.12 -13.27 9.68
CA LYS A 4 4.28 -12.51 10.15
C LYS A 4 4.08 -11.04 9.78
N LYS A 5 4.21 -10.17 10.78
CA LYS A 5 4.04 -8.72 10.60
C LYS A 5 5.38 -8.03 10.44
N TYR A 6 5.44 -7.11 9.49
CA TYR A 6 6.58 -6.27 9.21
C TYR A 6 6.16 -4.81 9.24
N THR A 7 6.90 -3.97 9.95
CA THR A 7 6.61 -2.54 10.09
C THR A 7 7.68 -1.71 9.41
N PHE A 8 7.25 -0.66 8.71
CA PHE A 8 8.11 0.29 8.00
C PHE A 8 7.69 1.71 8.33
N LEU A 9 8.61 2.66 8.11
CA LEU A 9 8.34 4.10 8.26
C LEU A 9 7.76 4.45 9.64
N ASP A 10 8.40 3.98 10.71
CA ASP A 10 7.95 4.20 12.09
C ASP A 10 6.51 3.73 12.37
N GLY A 11 6.05 2.71 11.64
CA GLY A 11 4.71 2.13 11.78
C GLY A 11 3.68 2.71 10.81
N ASP A 12 4.05 3.62 9.92
CA ASP A 12 3.14 4.14 8.90
C ASP A 12 2.77 3.10 7.83
N VAL A 13 3.57 2.04 7.68
CA VAL A 13 3.23 0.92 6.81
C VAL A 13 3.42 -0.37 7.56
N VAL A 14 2.39 -1.21 7.59
CA VAL A 14 2.40 -2.55 8.18
C VAL A 14 2.05 -3.55 7.10
N VAL A 15 2.89 -4.55 6.91
CA VAL A 15 2.66 -5.64 5.96
C VAL A 15 2.51 -6.94 6.74
N SER A 16 1.35 -7.56 6.65
CA SER A 16 1.07 -8.86 7.25
C SER A 16 1.15 -9.92 6.15
N VAL A 17 2.17 -10.76 6.23
CA VAL A 17 2.46 -11.81 5.26
C VAL A 17 1.99 -13.15 5.83
N PRO A 18 1.14 -13.91 5.12
CA PRO A 18 0.77 -15.24 5.56
C PRO A 18 1.99 -16.18 5.54
N GLU A 19 2.09 -17.05 6.55
CA GLU A 19 3.11 -18.10 6.54
C GLU A 19 2.67 -19.21 5.57
N GLU A 20 3.03 -19.08 4.29
CA GLU A 20 2.81 -20.13 3.29
C GLU A 20 3.76 -21.32 3.50
N ALA A 21 3.25 -22.54 3.31
CA ALA A 21 4.09 -23.74 3.34
C ALA A 21 5.10 -23.73 2.18
N GLY A 22 6.39 -23.56 2.50
CA GLY A 22 7.49 -23.71 1.53
C GLY A 22 7.99 -22.41 0.89
N LYS A 23 7.41 -21.24 1.21
CA LYS A 23 7.94 -19.93 0.79
C LYS A 23 8.13 -19.03 2.00
N LYS A 24 9.34 -18.50 2.17
CA LYS A 24 9.64 -17.51 3.20
C LYS A 24 9.63 -16.14 2.55
N LEU A 25 8.50 -15.44 2.64
CA LEU A 25 8.36 -14.12 2.05
C LEU A 25 8.72 -13.03 3.05
N ARG A 26 9.48 -12.04 2.55
CA ARG A 26 9.85 -10.86 3.32
C ARG A 26 9.53 -9.60 2.52
N PRO A 27 8.70 -8.69 3.06
CA PRO A 27 8.55 -7.39 2.46
C PRO A 27 9.84 -6.59 2.63
N VAL A 28 10.27 -5.93 1.58
CA VAL A 28 11.40 -5.02 1.60
C VAL A 28 10.99 -3.68 1.02
N LYS A 29 11.44 -2.60 1.64
CA LYS A 29 11.22 -1.24 1.14
C LYS A 29 12.25 -0.96 0.06
N ILE A 30 11.79 -0.57 -1.12
CA ILE A 30 12.64 -0.05 -2.19
C ILE A 30 12.56 1.48 -2.17
N ASP A 31 13.66 2.13 -2.54
CA ASP A 31 13.65 3.56 -2.80
C ASP A 31 12.64 3.87 -3.92
N ILE A 32 11.79 4.86 -3.70
CA ILE A 32 10.86 5.35 -4.72
C ILE A 32 11.65 6.02 -5.86
N GLY A 33 12.90 6.45 -5.61
CA GLY A 33 13.82 6.95 -6.61
C GLY A 33 13.30 8.18 -7.35
N SER A 34 13.85 8.39 -8.56
CA SER A 34 13.46 9.43 -9.52
C SER A 34 12.31 8.99 -10.44
N VAL A 35 11.45 8.05 -10.01
CA VAL A 35 10.34 7.61 -10.85
C VAL A 35 9.44 8.81 -11.09
N ASP A 36 9.39 9.27 -12.35
CA ASP A 36 8.54 10.38 -12.76
C ASP A 36 7.08 9.91 -12.74
N MET A 37 6.47 10.09 -11.57
CA MET A 37 5.07 9.75 -11.35
C MET A 37 4.25 11.01 -11.63
N ASP A 38 3.69 11.13 -12.84
CA ASP A 38 2.81 12.26 -13.16
C ASP A 38 1.55 12.20 -12.28
N PRO A 39 1.32 13.18 -11.38
CA PRO A 39 0.15 13.18 -10.51
C PRO A 39 -1.17 13.44 -11.27
N LYS A 40 -1.13 13.74 -12.57
CA LYS A 40 -2.31 14.06 -13.40
C LYS A 40 -2.85 12.89 -14.21
N THR A 41 -2.10 11.80 -14.34
CA THR A 41 -2.50 10.65 -15.16
C THR A 41 -3.24 9.60 -14.34
N GLY A 42 -4.46 9.26 -14.76
CA GLY A 42 -5.32 8.26 -14.13
C GLY A 42 -6.56 8.85 -13.45
N ASP A 43 -7.31 7.98 -12.77
CA ASP A 43 -8.55 8.34 -12.05
C ASP A 43 -8.28 8.71 -10.58
N PHE A 44 -7.00 8.82 -10.21
CA PHE A 44 -6.52 9.07 -8.86
C PHE A 44 -5.48 10.19 -8.88
N LYS A 45 -5.63 11.17 -7.98
CA LYS A 45 -4.65 12.24 -7.81
C LYS A 45 -3.92 12.08 -6.47
N PRO A 46 -2.62 11.76 -6.47
CA PRO A 46 -1.87 11.59 -5.23
C PRO A 46 -1.75 12.94 -4.50
N ILE A 47 -1.97 12.90 -3.19
CA ILE A 47 -1.63 13.95 -2.22
C ILE A 47 -0.20 13.71 -1.72
N ARG A 48 0.14 12.46 -1.43
CA ARG A 48 1.45 12.03 -0.90
C ARG A 48 1.76 10.61 -1.32
N VAL A 49 2.97 10.37 -1.81
CA VAL A 49 3.52 9.01 -1.96
C VAL A 49 4.07 8.55 -0.61
N VAL A 50 3.79 7.30 -0.23
CA VAL A 50 4.11 6.76 1.09
C VAL A 50 5.30 5.80 1.02
N ALA A 51 5.19 4.73 0.25
CA ALA A 51 6.21 3.68 0.21
C ALA A 51 6.18 2.94 -1.13
N ASN A 52 7.33 2.39 -1.53
CA ASN A 52 7.40 1.30 -2.48
C ASN A 52 7.86 0.05 -1.71
N ILE A 53 6.99 -0.96 -1.60
CA ILE A 53 7.27 -2.20 -0.91
C ILE A 53 7.22 -3.33 -1.93
N VAL A 54 8.15 -4.26 -1.87
CA VAL A 54 8.14 -5.47 -2.70
C VAL A 54 8.21 -6.70 -1.81
N LEU A 55 7.81 -7.85 -2.34
CA LEU A 55 7.92 -9.14 -1.63
C LEU A 55 9.08 -9.93 -2.21
N GLU A 56 10.10 -10.14 -1.38
CA GLU A 56 11.30 -10.92 -1.72
C GLU A 56 11.18 -12.34 -1.14
N ASP A 57 11.62 -13.34 -1.92
CA ASP A 57 11.84 -14.70 -1.42
C ASP A 57 13.14 -14.74 -0.58
N GLU A 58 13.02 -15.02 0.72
CA GLU A 58 14.17 -15.15 1.62
C GLU A 58 15.14 -16.25 1.18
N ALA A 59 14.67 -17.28 0.44
CA ALA A 59 15.54 -18.34 -0.07
C ALA A 59 16.35 -17.90 -1.30
N HIS A 60 15.87 -16.89 -2.03
CA HIS A 60 16.50 -16.38 -3.26
C HIS A 60 16.53 -14.84 -3.24
N PRO A 61 17.44 -14.23 -2.48
CA PRO A 61 17.55 -12.77 -2.41
C PRO A 61 17.64 -12.11 -3.80
N GLY A 62 16.86 -11.05 -4.02
CA GLY A 62 16.69 -10.40 -5.32
C GLY A 62 15.63 -11.02 -6.25
N ALA A 63 15.04 -12.17 -5.91
CA ALA A 63 13.87 -12.69 -6.59
C ALA A 63 12.59 -12.09 -5.98
N TYR A 64 11.93 -11.20 -6.72
CA TYR A 64 10.66 -10.60 -6.33
C TYR A 64 9.49 -11.41 -6.83
N LEU A 65 8.48 -11.57 -5.97
CA LEU A 65 7.30 -12.37 -6.26
C LEU A 65 6.13 -11.46 -6.62
N THR A 66 5.63 -11.65 -7.84
CA THR A 66 4.49 -10.89 -8.36
C THR A 66 3.14 -11.60 -8.20
N GLU A 67 3.15 -12.91 -7.97
CA GLU A 67 1.97 -13.73 -7.72
C GLU A 67 2.11 -14.48 -6.40
N LEU A 68 1.06 -14.40 -5.58
CA LEU A 68 1.01 -14.96 -4.24
C LEU A 68 -0.06 -16.06 -4.19
N GLY A 69 0.21 -17.14 -3.47
CA GLY A 69 -0.79 -18.20 -3.26
C GLY A 69 -1.89 -17.73 -2.33
N GLU A 70 -1.55 -16.85 -1.41
CA GLU A 70 -2.42 -16.27 -0.39
C GLU A 70 -2.29 -14.74 -0.35
N SER A 71 -3.36 -14.06 0.07
CA SER A 71 -3.38 -12.60 0.11
C SER A 71 -2.43 -12.05 1.19
N VAL A 72 -1.62 -11.07 0.83
CA VAL A 72 -0.88 -10.22 1.79
C VAL A 72 -1.74 -9.02 2.16
N GLU A 73 -1.81 -8.71 3.45
CA GLU A 73 -2.47 -7.49 3.93
C GLU A 73 -1.44 -6.35 4.04
N ILE A 74 -1.73 -5.22 3.40
CA ILE A 74 -0.95 -3.99 3.56
C ILE A 74 -1.85 -2.96 4.24
N GLN A 75 -1.36 -2.43 5.36
CA GLN A 75 -1.97 -1.32 6.07
C GLN A 75 -1.08 -0.09 5.90
N VAL A 76 -1.63 0.98 5.36
CA VAL A 76 -0.93 2.26 5.17
C VAL A 76 -1.60 3.29 6.03
N ARG A 77 -0.86 4.04 6.84
CA ARG A 77 -1.42 5.04 7.75
C ARG A 77 -1.79 6.31 7.00
N TYR A 78 -3.01 6.80 7.17
CA TYR A 78 -3.38 8.17 6.80
C TYR A 78 -3.34 9.09 8.01
N ARG A 79 -3.03 10.36 7.74
CA ARG A 79 -2.89 11.42 8.75
C ARG A 79 -4.03 12.44 8.61
N PRO A 80 -4.26 13.28 9.64
CA PRO A 80 -5.26 14.35 9.55
C PRO A 80 -5.08 15.27 8.33
N ASP A 81 -3.84 15.53 7.92
CA ASP A 81 -3.55 16.32 6.72
C ASP A 81 -3.99 15.64 5.41
N ASP A 82 -3.87 14.32 5.31
CA ASP A 82 -4.33 13.55 4.15
C ASP A 82 -5.87 13.67 4.05
N MET A 83 -6.57 13.50 5.17
CA MET A 83 -8.03 13.65 5.26
C MET A 83 -8.50 15.08 4.96
N LYS A 84 -7.83 16.08 5.52
CA LYS A 84 -8.11 17.51 5.28
C LYS A 84 -7.94 17.86 3.80
N ALA A 85 -6.89 17.35 3.15
CA ALA A 85 -6.64 17.57 1.73
C ALA A 85 -7.68 16.90 0.81
N ALA A 86 -8.24 15.76 1.21
CA ALA A 86 -9.35 15.12 0.50
C ALA A 86 -10.66 15.91 0.68
N ARG A 87 -10.99 16.32 1.92
CA ARG A 87 -12.18 17.12 2.25
C ARG A 87 -12.21 18.48 1.56
N LYS A 88 -11.07 19.16 1.46
CA LYS A 88 -10.95 20.46 0.76
C LYS A 88 -11.48 20.40 -0.68
N ASP A 89 -11.38 19.23 -1.32
CA ASP A 89 -11.81 19.01 -2.70
C ASP A 89 -13.18 18.32 -2.79
N ASN A 90 -13.88 18.12 -1.67
CA ASN A 90 -15.12 17.34 -1.57
C ASN A 90 -14.98 15.93 -2.19
N LYS A 91 -13.83 15.28 -1.96
CA LYS A 91 -13.55 13.92 -2.41
C LYS A 91 -13.26 12.99 -1.23
N PRO A 92 -13.60 11.70 -1.33
CA PRO A 92 -13.20 10.73 -0.32
C PRO A 92 -11.69 10.50 -0.39
N LEU A 93 -11.05 10.32 0.78
CA LEU A 93 -9.67 9.86 0.83
C LEU A 93 -9.58 8.45 0.23
N ALA A 94 -8.55 8.21 -0.59
CA ALA A 94 -8.32 6.96 -1.26
C ALA A 94 -6.85 6.58 -1.22
N LEU A 95 -6.56 5.29 -1.18
CA LEU A 95 -5.22 4.76 -1.40
C LEU A 95 -5.09 4.37 -2.88
N GLY A 96 -3.92 4.60 -3.46
CA GLY A 96 -3.62 4.25 -4.84
C GLY A 96 -2.18 3.81 -5.02
N PHE A 97 -1.89 3.28 -6.20
CA PHE A 97 -0.59 2.79 -6.58
C PHE A 97 -0.22 3.19 -8.01
N TRP A 98 1.07 3.31 -8.30
CA TRP A 98 1.58 3.66 -9.63
C TRP A 98 1.86 2.40 -10.47
N ASP A 99 1.16 2.20 -11.58
CA ASP A 99 1.32 1.00 -12.43
C ASP A 99 2.50 1.07 -13.43
N GLY A 100 3.31 2.13 -13.34
CA GLY A 100 4.37 2.44 -14.30
C GLY A 100 3.97 3.50 -15.34
N GLN A 101 2.67 3.75 -15.52
CA GLN A 101 2.15 4.72 -16.48
C GLN A 101 1.18 5.73 -15.87
N ARG A 102 0.38 5.32 -14.89
CA ARG A 102 -0.63 6.14 -14.24
C ARG A 102 -0.92 5.69 -12.81
N TRP A 103 -1.58 6.57 -12.06
CA TRP A 103 -2.08 6.22 -10.75
C TRP A 103 -3.39 5.44 -10.85
N ILE A 104 -3.43 4.30 -10.16
CA ILE A 104 -4.58 3.42 -10.05
C ILE A 104 -5.07 3.43 -8.61
N ARG A 105 -6.37 3.61 -8.43
CA ARG A 105 -7.01 3.58 -7.12
C ARG A 105 -7.21 2.14 -6.64
N PHE A 106 -6.90 1.87 -5.38
CA PHE A 106 -7.34 0.64 -4.73
C PHE A 106 -8.87 0.67 -4.51
N THR A 107 -9.52 -0.43 -4.84
CA THR A 107 -10.99 -0.57 -4.74
C THR A 107 -11.37 -1.78 -3.90
N ARG A 108 -12.59 -1.77 -3.38
CA ARG A 108 -13.12 -2.87 -2.56
C ARG A 108 -13.23 -4.16 -3.34
N GLU A 109 -13.64 -4.10 -4.59
CA GLU A 109 -13.93 -5.25 -5.45
C GLU A 109 -12.66 -5.98 -5.86
N LYS A 110 -11.57 -5.24 -6.11
CA LYS A 110 -10.32 -5.79 -6.62
C LYS A 110 -9.29 -6.07 -5.53
N HIS A 111 -9.29 -5.29 -4.46
CA HIS A 111 -8.22 -5.28 -3.47
C HIS A 111 -8.76 -5.33 -2.03
N ASN A 112 -10.07 -5.53 -1.85
CA ASN A 112 -10.73 -5.46 -0.55
C ASN A 112 -10.37 -4.17 0.23
N PHE A 113 -10.21 -3.05 -0.49
CA PHE A 113 -9.82 -1.79 0.11
C PHE A 113 -10.85 -1.29 1.12
N GLU A 114 -10.38 -0.90 2.30
CA GLU A 114 -11.17 -0.22 3.31
C GLU A 114 -10.35 0.79 4.13
N LEU A 115 -11.02 1.82 4.65
CA LEU A 115 -10.45 2.69 5.67
C LEU A 115 -10.83 2.15 7.05
N ARG A 116 -9.84 1.95 7.90
CA ARG A 116 -9.97 1.59 9.32
C ARG A 116 -9.54 2.79 10.17
N PRO A 117 -10.48 3.63 10.64
CA PRO A 117 -10.16 4.75 11.50
C PRO A 117 -9.49 4.33 12.80
N ASP A 118 -8.55 5.15 13.27
CA ASP A 118 -7.98 5.01 14.61
C ASP A 118 -8.99 5.59 15.61
N ALA A 119 -9.39 4.77 16.60
CA ALA A 119 -10.33 5.20 17.63
C ALA A 119 -9.77 6.30 18.53
N SER A 120 -8.44 6.41 18.62
CA SER A 120 -7.75 7.29 19.56
C SER A 120 -7.41 8.67 19.00
N VAL A 121 -7.37 8.83 17.68
CA VAL A 121 -6.93 10.06 17.02
C VAL A 121 -7.86 10.38 15.84
N GLU A 122 -8.59 11.48 15.98
CA GLU A 122 -9.51 12.00 14.94
C GLU A 122 -8.79 12.16 13.60
N ASP A 123 -9.49 11.82 12.51
CA ASP A 123 -9.00 11.94 11.14
C ASP A 123 -7.68 11.20 10.85
N SER A 124 -7.39 10.16 11.63
CA SER A 124 -6.29 9.24 11.37
C SER A 124 -6.76 7.78 11.36
N GLY A 125 -5.91 6.89 10.86
CA GLY A 125 -6.22 5.47 10.74
C GLY A 125 -5.40 4.83 9.65
N TYR A 126 -5.90 3.72 9.12
CA TYR A 126 -5.23 2.95 8.07
C TYR A 126 -6.12 2.77 6.85
N GLY A 127 -5.53 2.85 5.66
CA GLY A 127 -6.05 2.19 4.47
C GLY A 127 -5.54 0.78 4.45
N VAL A 128 -6.44 -0.19 4.36
CA VAL A 128 -6.10 -1.60 4.33
C VAL A 128 -6.46 -2.18 2.99
N VAL A 129 -5.53 -2.92 2.40
CA VAL A 129 -5.72 -3.65 1.14
C VAL A 129 -5.24 -5.08 1.28
N LEU A 130 -5.90 -5.99 0.57
CA LEU A 130 -5.49 -7.37 0.40
C LEU A 130 -5.00 -7.58 -1.03
N ILE A 131 -3.85 -8.21 -1.16
CA ILE A 131 -3.12 -8.27 -2.41
C ILE A 131 -2.73 -9.71 -2.70
N THR A 132 -3.17 -10.22 -3.85
CA THR A 132 -2.80 -11.55 -4.37
C THR A 132 -1.82 -11.48 -5.53
N ARG A 133 -1.73 -10.31 -6.17
CA ARG A 133 -0.77 -9.99 -7.24
C ARG A 133 -0.16 -8.63 -6.98
N TRP A 134 1.16 -8.54 -6.98
CA TRP A 134 1.87 -7.32 -6.58
C TRP A 134 3.02 -7.04 -7.53
N GLY A 135 2.87 -5.99 -8.35
CA GLY A 135 3.89 -5.58 -9.32
C GLY A 135 4.79 -4.45 -8.80
N ASP A 136 4.98 -4.37 -7.49
CA ASP A 136 5.90 -3.42 -6.85
C ASP A 136 5.60 -1.92 -7.08
N PRO A 137 4.33 -1.47 -7.07
CA PRO A 137 4.04 -0.10 -7.37
C PRO A 137 4.25 0.82 -6.16
N PRO A 138 4.89 1.99 -6.33
CA PRO A 138 4.82 3.08 -5.36
C PRO A 138 3.36 3.33 -4.95
N THR A 139 3.12 3.30 -3.64
CA THR A 139 1.79 3.45 -3.04
C THR A 139 1.66 4.85 -2.43
N GLY A 140 0.50 5.49 -2.61
CA GLY A 140 0.24 6.85 -2.17
C GLY A 140 -1.19 7.08 -1.69
N TRP A 141 -1.35 8.10 -0.84
CA TRP A 141 -2.65 8.66 -0.46
C TRP A 141 -3.07 9.73 -1.47
N GLY A 142 -4.36 9.80 -1.74
CA GLY A 142 -4.91 10.68 -2.76
C GLY A 142 -6.43 10.73 -2.76
N LYS A 143 -6.98 11.17 -3.88
CA LYS A 143 -8.41 11.41 -4.07
C LYS A 143 -8.87 11.14 -5.50
#